data_AF-A0A9Q7WJX4-F1
#
_entry.id   AF-A0A9Q7WJX4-F1
#
_cell.length_a   1.000
_cell.length_b   1.000
_cell.length_c   1.000
_cell.angle_alpha   90.00
_cell.angle_beta   90.00
_cell.angle_gamma   90.00
#
_symmetry.space_group_name_H-M   'P 1'
#
loop_
_entity.id
_entity.type
_entity.pdbx_description
1 polymer ?
#
loop_
_entity_poly.entity_id
_entity_poly.type
_entity_poly.pdbx_seq_one_letter_code
_entity_poly.pdbx_strand_id
1 'polypeptide(L)'
;MHEFISLRRLNRYVTVVIDSGKRSPHSHINNTKKRIRDEISDGEGPGLVWITKGRTIENYVPKHILEAALKYVHPDRKAFVANDGLHADVVGKLSTQDAFRPDKVKVAAEICRRWEKDWTTSTSTRR
;
A
#
# COMPACT_ATOMS: atom_id res chain seq x y z
N MET A 1 -12.27 -22.90 -7.01
CA MET A 1 -10.93 -22.64 -7.61
C MET A 1 -10.96 -22.16 -9.06
N HIS A 2 -12.09 -22.15 -9.77
CA HIS A 2 -12.19 -21.66 -11.17
C HIS A 2 -12.68 -20.20 -11.33
N GLU A 3 -13.07 -19.52 -10.25
CA GLU A 3 -13.74 -18.22 -10.33
C GLU A 3 -12.83 -17.07 -10.78
N PHE A 4 -11.56 -17.08 -10.37
CA PHE A 4 -10.62 -16.00 -10.73
C PHE A 4 -10.29 -15.97 -12.23
N ILE A 5 -10.26 -17.14 -12.87
CA ILE A 5 -10.07 -17.29 -14.33
C ILE A 5 -11.24 -16.65 -15.09
N SER A 6 -12.44 -16.65 -14.51
CA SER A 6 -13.64 -16.10 -15.14
C SER A 6 -13.68 -14.57 -15.12
N LEU A 7 -13.18 -13.93 -14.06
CA LEU A 7 -13.11 -12.47 -13.95
C LEU A 7 -12.24 -11.83 -15.04
N ARG A 8 -11.09 -12.45 -15.37
CA ARG A 8 -10.20 -11.96 -16.44
C ARG A 8 -10.85 -12.05 -17.83
N ARG A 9 -11.60 -13.13 -18.10
CA ARG A 9 -12.30 -13.30 -19.38
C ARG A 9 -13.39 -12.25 -19.59
N LEU A 10 -14.01 -11.78 -18.51
CA LEU A 10 -15.03 -10.72 -18.55
C LEU A 10 -14.40 -9.33 -18.61
N ASN A 11 -13.27 -9.09 -17.92
CA ASN A 11 -12.56 -7.82 -17.94
C ASN A 11 -11.10 -8.00 -18.35
N ARG A 12 -10.86 -7.86 -19.66
CA ARG A 12 -9.54 -7.96 -20.28
C ARG A 12 -8.62 -6.78 -19.97
N TYR A 13 -9.10 -5.70 -19.34
CA TYR A 13 -8.26 -4.54 -18.99
C TYR A 13 -8.18 -4.40 -17.48
N VAL A 14 -7.84 -5.49 -16.80
CA VAL A 14 -7.72 -5.51 -15.35
C VAL A 14 -6.33 -5.08 -14.89
N THR A 15 -6.29 -4.22 -13.87
CA THR A 15 -5.08 -3.94 -13.10
C THR A 15 -5.29 -4.40 -11.66
N VAL A 16 -4.34 -5.16 -11.13
CA VAL A 16 -4.37 -5.67 -9.75
C VAL A 16 -3.15 -5.13 -9.00
N VAL A 17 -3.39 -4.56 -7.82
CA VAL A 17 -2.35 -4.14 -6.88
C VAL A 17 -2.38 -5.08 -5.68
N ILE A 18 -1.22 -5.61 -5.28
CA ILE A 18 -1.12 -6.57 -4.18
C ILE A 18 0.04 -6.20 -3.25
N ASP A 19 -0.26 -6.11 -1.95
CA ASP A 19 0.77 -6.03 -0.92
C ASP A 19 1.66 -7.27 -0.94
N SER A 20 2.97 -7.10 -1.00
CA SER A 20 3.91 -8.22 -1.00
C SER A 20 3.97 -8.95 0.34
N GLY A 21 3.77 -8.22 1.44
CA GLY A 21 3.97 -8.69 2.81
C GLY A 21 5.44 -8.96 3.15
N LYS A 22 6.40 -8.49 2.33
CA LYS A 22 7.84 -8.69 2.57
C LYS A 22 8.29 -7.95 3.82
N ARG A 23 8.96 -8.67 4.73
CA ARG A 23 9.57 -8.08 5.94
C ARG A 23 11.03 -7.66 5.72
N SER A 24 11.61 -8.01 4.58
CA SER A 24 12.97 -7.69 4.19
C SER A 24 13.14 -7.81 2.66
N PRO A 25 14.24 -7.31 2.08
CA PRO A 25 14.51 -7.44 0.64
C PRO A 25 14.53 -8.89 0.15
N HIS A 26 15.03 -9.80 0.99
CA HIS A 26 15.15 -11.23 0.72
C HIS A 26 13.87 -12.03 0.99
N SER A 27 12.83 -11.41 1.56
CA SER A 27 11.56 -12.09 1.79
C SER A 27 10.91 -12.46 0.45
N HIS A 28 10.43 -13.69 0.34
CA HIS A 28 9.71 -14.16 -0.84
C HIS A 28 8.20 -13.89 -0.72
N ILE A 29 7.55 -13.62 -1.85
CA ILE A 29 6.10 -13.59 -1.95
C ILE A 29 5.55 -15.02 -2.00
N ASN A 30 4.35 -15.23 -1.46
CA ASN A 30 3.71 -16.54 -1.43
C ASN A 30 3.23 -16.99 -2.83
N ASN A 31 2.90 -18.28 -2.94
CA ASN A 31 2.50 -18.90 -4.22
C ASN A 31 1.20 -18.29 -4.77
N THR A 32 0.25 -17.88 -3.92
CA THR A 32 -0.99 -17.22 -4.36
C THR A 32 -0.72 -15.93 -5.11
N LYS A 33 0.21 -15.09 -4.62
CA LYS A 33 0.59 -13.84 -5.29
C LYS A 33 1.27 -14.09 -6.63
N LYS A 34 2.17 -15.09 -6.70
CA LYS A 34 2.82 -15.50 -7.96
C LYS A 34 1.78 -15.95 -8.98
N ARG A 35 0.88 -16.87 -8.58
CA ARG A 35 -0.20 -17.37 -9.44
C ARG A 35 -1.07 -16.25 -10.00
N ILE A 36 -1.50 -15.28 -9.17
CA ILE A 36 -2.33 -14.16 -9.64
C ILE A 36 -1.56 -13.30 -10.66
N ARG A 37 -0.29 -12.99 -10.40
CA ARG A 37 0.56 -12.27 -11.34
C ARG A 37 0.68 -13.04 -12.65
N ASP A 38 1.03 -14.31 -12.60
CA ASP A 38 1.30 -15.13 -13.79
C ASP A 38 0.01 -15.31 -14.62
N GLU A 39 -1.13 -15.56 -13.98
CA GLU A 39 -2.44 -15.67 -14.67
C GLU A 39 -2.88 -14.39 -15.39
N ILE A 40 -2.56 -13.22 -14.84
CA ILE A 40 -3.01 -11.93 -15.39
C ILE A 40 -1.99 -11.35 -16.37
N SER A 41 -0.71 -11.36 -16.02
CA SER A 41 0.39 -10.81 -16.82
C SER A 41 0.78 -11.71 -17.99
N ASP A 42 0.75 -13.03 -17.81
CA ASP A 42 1.22 -13.99 -18.83
C ASP A 42 0.06 -14.66 -19.59
N GLY A 43 -1.19 -14.35 -19.25
CA GLY A 43 -2.37 -14.87 -19.95
C GLY A 43 -2.65 -14.16 -21.28
N GLU A 44 -3.62 -14.66 -22.05
CA GLU A 44 -4.05 -14.05 -23.31
C GLU A 44 -4.74 -12.67 -23.12
N GLY A 45 -4.05 -11.58 -23.48
CA GLY A 45 -4.60 -10.23 -23.48
C GLY A 45 -4.00 -9.26 -22.44
N PRO A 46 -4.40 -7.99 -22.47
CA PRO A 46 -3.85 -6.97 -21.59
C PRO A 46 -4.16 -7.28 -20.12
N GLY A 47 -3.29 -6.85 -19.22
CA GLY A 47 -3.41 -7.10 -17.80
C GLY A 47 -2.16 -6.63 -17.09
N LEU A 48 -2.34 -5.98 -15.94
CA LEU A 48 -1.20 -5.53 -15.14
C LEU A 48 -1.37 -6.02 -13.71
N VAL A 49 -0.34 -6.67 -13.19
CA VAL A 49 -0.24 -6.95 -11.75
C VAL A 49 0.96 -6.24 -11.19
N TRP A 50 0.71 -5.31 -10.28
CA TRP A 50 1.74 -4.67 -9.50
C TRP A 50 1.76 -5.23 -8.08
N ILE A 51 2.77 -6.04 -7.79
CA ILE A 51 3.08 -6.48 -6.44
C ILE A 51 4.06 -5.47 -5.86
N THR A 52 3.77 -4.93 -4.68
CA THR A 52 4.65 -3.94 -4.04
C THR A 52 6.08 -4.47 -3.87
N LYS A 53 7.09 -3.64 -4.10
CA LYS A 53 8.48 -3.96 -3.74
C LYS A 53 8.67 -3.87 -2.22
N GLY A 54 8.00 -2.89 -1.60
CA GLY A 54 7.88 -2.74 -0.15
C GLY A 54 6.89 -3.72 0.49
N ARG A 55 6.73 -3.67 1.81
CA ARG A 55 5.88 -4.59 2.58
C ARG A 55 4.42 -4.43 2.18
N THR A 56 3.94 -3.18 2.19
CA THR A 56 2.57 -2.81 1.80
C THR A 56 2.59 -1.53 0.97
N ILE A 57 1.42 -1.16 0.43
CA ILE A 57 1.25 0.07 -0.34
C ILE A 57 1.54 1.35 0.45
N GLU A 58 1.28 1.35 1.78
CA GLU A 58 1.50 2.52 2.63
C GLU A 58 2.99 2.92 2.70
N ASN A 59 3.93 2.00 2.43
CA ASN A 59 5.37 2.31 2.39
C ASN A 59 5.75 3.30 1.27
N TYR A 60 4.90 3.49 0.26
CA TYR A 60 5.13 4.42 -0.84
C TYR A 60 4.60 5.83 -0.57
N VAL A 61 3.91 6.04 0.54
CA VAL A 61 3.43 7.36 0.96
C VAL A 61 4.62 8.15 1.53
N PRO A 62 4.85 9.41 1.10
CA PRO A 62 5.86 10.28 1.69
C PRO A 62 5.73 10.32 3.21
N LYS A 63 6.85 10.09 3.89
CA LYS A 63 6.92 9.95 5.36
C LYS A 63 6.14 11.05 6.08
N HIS A 64 6.35 12.31 5.69
CA HIS A 64 5.70 13.45 6.33
C HIS A 64 4.17 13.47 6.16
N ILE A 65 3.64 13.00 5.02
CA ILE A 65 2.19 12.89 4.78
C ILE A 65 1.59 11.80 5.66
N LEU A 66 2.21 10.62 5.67
CA LEU A 66 1.73 9.47 6.45
C LEU A 66 1.74 9.77 7.96
N GLU A 67 2.83 10.33 8.47
CA GLU A 67 2.95 10.70 9.88
C GLU A 67 1.91 11.75 10.29
N ALA A 68 1.69 12.76 9.45
CA ALA A 68 0.70 13.78 9.73
C ALA A 68 -0.73 13.23 9.71
N ALA A 69 -1.04 12.31 8.79
CA ALA A 69 -2.34 11.65 8.74
C ALA A 69 -2.58 10.75 9.96
N LEU A 70 -1.57 9.96 10.36
CA LEU A 70 -1.64 9.10 11.54
C LEU A 70 -1.87 9.89 12.83
N LYS A 71 -1.12 10.98 13.03
CA LYS A 71 -1.29 11.87 14.19
C LYS A 71 -2.65 12.56 14.21
N TYR A 72 -3.17 12.94 13.05
CA TYR A 72 -4.48 13.56 12.94
C TYR A 72 -5.62 12.60 13.30
N VAL A 73 -5.57 11.37 12.79
CA VAL A 73 -6.63 10.37 13.03
C VAL A 73 -6.53 9.76 14.43
N HIS A 74 -5.32 9.67 14.99
CA HIS A 74 -5.05 9.07 16.29
C HIS A 74 -4.25 10.02 17.19
N PRO A 75 -4.84 11.14 17.65
CA PRO A 75 -4.12 12.18 18.40
C PRO A 75 -3.59 11.69 19.76
N ASP A 76 -4.28 10.72 20.38
CA ASP A 76 -3.88 10.17 21.68
C ASP A 76 -2.69 9.19 21.60
N ARG A 77 -2.30 8.79 20.39
CA ARG A 77 -1.19 7.85 20.20
C ARG A 77 0.15 8.58 20.20
N LYS A 78 0.99 8.23 21.18
CA LYS A 78 2.30 8.87 21.41
C LYS A 78 3.32 8.64 20.29
N ALA A 79 3.33 7.47 19.67
CA ALA A 79 4.33 7.10 18.69
C ALA A 79 3.77 6.17 17.60
N PHE A 80 4.38 6.23 16.42
CA PHE A 80 4.10 5.37 15.27
C PHE A 80 5.40 4.77 14.75
N VAL A 81 5.31 3.65 14.05
CA VAL A 81 6.47 3.10 13.34
C VAL A 81 6.81 4.05 12.20
N ALA A 82 8.05 4.54 12.16
CA ALA A 82 8.49 5.46 11.13
C ALA A 82 8.54 4.76 9.76
N ASN A 83 8.18 5.49 8.70
CA ASN A 83 8.35 5.02 7.31
C ASN A 83 9.78 5.26 6.80
N ASP A 84 10.75 4.66 7.47
CA ASP A 84 12.19 4.82 7.18
C ASP A 84 12.74 3.74 6.25
N GLY A 85 11.89 2.82 5.81
CA GLY A 85 12.30 1.75 4.91
C GLY A 85 11.11 1.06 4.26
N LEU A 86 11.35 0.53 3.05
CA LEU A 86 10.31 -0.11 2.24
C LEU A 86 9.64 -1.32 2.91
N HIS A 87 10.23 -1.91 3.96
CA HIS A 87 9.69 -3.09 4.63
C HIS A 87 9.15 -2.82 6.05
N ALA A 88 9.08 -1.56 6.45
CA ALA A 88 8.57 -1.15 7.75
C ALA A 88 7.06 -1.40 7.89
N ASP A 89 6.62 -1.73 9.10
CA ASP A 89 5.21 -1.91 9.44
C ASP A 89 4.57 -0.57 9.86
N VAL A 90 4.48 0.35 8.89
CA VAL A 90 4.25 1.80 9.14
C VAL A 90 2.89 2.15 9.73
N VAL A 91 1.90 1.29 9.51
CA VAL A 91 0.56 1.36 10.12
C VAL A 91 0.38 0.24 11.17
N GLY A 92 1.49 -0.32 11.64
CA GLY A 92 1.50 -1.46 12.53
C GLY A 92 1.65 -1.11 14.00
N LYS A 93 1.83 -2.18 14.76
CA LYS A 93 2.13 -2.17 16.18
C LYS A 93 3.58 -1.79 16.43
N LEU A 94 3.86 -1.05 17.51
CA LEU A 94 5.24 -0.78 17.93
C LEU A 94 5.90 -2.00 18.56
N SER A 95 5.11 -2.88 19.17
CA SER A 95 5.59 -4.11 19.81
C SER A 95 4.51 -5.19 19.77
N THR A 96 4.86 -6.42 20.13
CA THR A 96 3.90 -7.54 20.21
C THR A 96 2.78 -7.29 21.22
N GLN A 97 3.06 -6.50 22.27
CA GLN A 97 2.11 -6.15 23.33
C GLN A 97 1.25 -4.94 23.00
N ASP A 98 1.59 -4.19 21.94
CA ASP A 98 0.80 -3.05 21.49
C ASP A 98 -0.54 -3.53 20.92
N ALA A 99 -1.64 -3.11 21.54
CA ALA A 99 -3.00 -3.44 21.10
C ALA A 99 -3.51 -2.51 19.99
N PHE A 100 -2.70 -1.53 19.56
CA PHE A 100 -3.10 -0.54 18.59
C PHE A 100 -3.57 -1.16 17.27
N ARG A 101 -4.71 -0.65 16.79
CA ARG A 101 -5.30 -0.94 15.50
C ARG A 101 -5.67 0.40 14.86
N PRO A 102 -4.96 0.86 13.83
CA PRO A 102 -5.30 2.13 13.21
C PRO A 102 -6.62 2.02 12.43
N ASP A 103 -7.34 3.14 12.38
CA ASP A 103 -8.48 3.33 11.49
C ASP A 103 -7.93 3.60 10.08
N LYS A 104 -7.59 2.52 9.37
CA LYS A 104 -6.93 2.58 8.07
C LYS A 104 -7.72 3.37 7.04
N VAL A 105 -9.06 3.35 7.13
CA VAL A 105 -9.93 4.07 6.20
C VAL A 105 -9.79 5.58 6.41
N LYS A 106 -9.88 6.05 7.66
CA LYS A 106 -9.69 7.48 7.96
C LYS A 106 -8.26 7.94 7.66
N VAL A 107 -7.26 7.11 7.96
CA VAL A 107 -5.86 7.42 7.63
C VAL A 107 -5.68 7.57 6.13
N ALA A 108 -6.22 6.66 5.31
CA ALA A 108 -6.14 6.76 3.85
C ALA A 108 -6.85 8.00 3.31
N ALA A 109 -8.05 8.32 3.80
CA ALA A 109 -8.78 9.52 3.41
C ALA A 109 -7.98 10.80 3.72
N GLU A 110 -7.35 10.87 4.90
CA GLU A 110 -6.53 12.01 5.29
C GLU A 110 -5.22 12.10 4.49
N ILE A 111 -4.62 10.97 4.09
CA ILE A 111 -3.46 10.94 3.18
C ILE A 111 -3.84 11.57 1.84
N CYS A 112 -4.94 11.14 1.21
CA CYS A 112 -5.37 11.68 -0.09
C CYS A 112 -5.57 13.20 -0.02
N ARG A 113 -6.28 13.68 1.01
CA ARG A 113 -6.53 15.11 1.21
C ARG A 113 -5.24 15.92 1.36
N ARG A 114 -4.25 15.39 2.10
CA ARG A 114 -2.95 16.05 2.28
C ARG A 114 -2.10 16.01 1.03
N TRP A 115 -2.12 14.90 0.31
CA TRP A 115 -1.32 14.70 -0.89
C TRP A 115 -1.72 15.67 -2.01
N GLU A 116 -3.03 15.86 -2.22
CA GLU A 116 -3.53 16.84 -3.20
C GLU A 116 -3.05 18.27 -2.89
N LYS A 117 -3.05 18.64 -1.60
CA LYS A 117 -2.56 19.96 -1.16
C LYS A 117 -1.05 20.13 -1.39
N ASP A 118 -0.26 19.10 -1.13
CA ASP A 118 1.20 19.12 -1.35
C ASP A 118 1.55 19.22 -2.85
N TRP A 119 0.84 18.45 -3.69
CA TRP A 119 0.99 18.48 -5.14
C TRP A 119 0.63 19.83 -5.77
N THR A 120 -0.46 20.45 -5.32
CA THR A 120 -0.88 21.77 -5.81
C THR A 120 0.07 22.88 -5.37
N THR A 121 0.60 22.81 -4.14
CA THR A 121 1.57 23.80 -3.64
C THR A 121 2.91 23.71 -4.36
N SER A 122 3.40 22.49 -4.63
CA SER A 122 4.67 22.26 -5.34
C SER A 122 4.63 22.65 -6.82
N THR A 123 3.46 22.60 -7.46
CA THR A 123 3.27 23.01 -8.86
C THR A 123 3.05 24.52 -9.03
N SER A 124 2.45 25.20 -8.04
CA SER A 124 2.26 26.66 -8.08
C SER A 124 3.56 27.46 -7.84
N THR A 125 4.57 26.84 -7.22
CA THR A 125 5.87 27.48 -6.94
C THR A 125 6.85 27.41 -8.13
N ARG A 126 6.48 26.70 -9.21
CA ARG A 126 7.31 26.52 -10.42
C ARG A 126 6.97 27.47 -11.57
N ARG A 127 6.35 28.62 -11.30
CA ARG A 127 6.10 29.68 -12.30
C ARG A 127 6.94 30.91 -12.01
#